data_AF-A0A1F8PWG5-F1
#
_entry.id   AF-A0A1F8PWG5-F1
#
_cell.length_a   1.000
_cell.length_b   1.000
_cell.length_c   1.000
_cell.angle_alpha   90.00
_cell.angle_beta   90.00
_cell.angle_gamma   90.00
#
_symmetry.space_group_name_H-M   'P 1'
#
loop_
_entity.id
_entity.type
_entity.pdbx_description
1 polymer ?
#
loop_
_entity_poly.entity_id
_entity_poly.type
_entity_poly.pdbx_seq_one_letter_code
_entity_poly.pdbx_strand_id
1 'polypeptide(L)' 'MKKKFNHLIDQLSEYLAHRKGLLPILGIVFVISNWLIQFIPAAGWLAETNLLLHLGVLLAIVGVLLAWAL' A
#
# COMPACT_ATOMS: atom_id res chain seq x y z
N MET A 1 -4.78 15.71 -20.72
CA MET A 1 -4.76 14.52 -19.83
C MET A 1 -3.45 14.34 -19.04
N LYS A 2 -2.27 14.83 -19.49
CA LYS A 2 -1.00 14.70 -18.74
C LYS A 2 -0.87 15.56 -17.46
N LYS A 3 -1.45 16.78 -17.46
CA LYS A 3 -1.29 17.72 -16.33
C LYS A 3 -1.91 17.23 -15.01
N LYS A 4 -3.06 16.52 -15.07
CA LYS A 4 -3.74 16.04 -13.86
C LYS A 4 -2.96 14.90 -13.19
N PHE A 5 -2.33 14.03 -13.97
CA PHE A 5 -1.53 12.93 -13.45
C PHE A 5 -0.27 13.46 -12.73
N ASN A 6 0.48 14.37 -13.36
CA ASN A 6 1.64 14.98 -12.71
C ASN A 6 1.26 15.70 -11.41
N HIS A 7 0.16 16.47 -11.41
CA HIS A 7 -0.28 17.14 -10.19
C HIS A 7 -0.66 16.18 -9.05
N LEU A 8 -1.28 15.03 -9.37
CA LEU A 8 -1.59 14.01 -8.37
C LEU A 8 -0.32 13.38 -7.81
N ILE A 9 0.68 13.11 -8.66
CA ILE A 9 1.98 12.57 -8.22
C ILE A 9 2.74 13.59 -7.37
N ASP A 10 2.71 14.88 -7.73
CA ASP A 10 3.33 15.94 -6.93
C ASP A 10 2.67 16.05 -5.55
N GLN A 11 1.33 16.06 -5.49
CA GLN A 11 0.61 16.10 -4.21
C GLN A 11 0.84 14.85 -3.36
N LEU A 12 0.87 13.66 -3.98
CA LEU A 12 1.23 12.42 -3.31
C LEU A 12 2.65 12.48 -2.76
N SER A 13 3.60 12.98 -3.56
CA SER A 13 4.99 13.10 -3.15
C SER A 13 5.15 14.09 -1.99
N GLU A 14 4.47 15.23 -2.03
CA GLU A 14 4.49 16.23 -0.97
C GLU A 14 3.82 15.73 0.33
N TYR A 15 2.72 14.98 0.19
CA TYR A 15 2.03 14.34 1.32
C TYR A 15 2.86 13.22 1.97
N LEU A 16 3.53 12.40 1.15
CA LEU A 16 4.42 11.34 1.60
C LEU A 16 5.73 11.89 2.18
N ALA A 17 6.21 13.03 1.66
CA ALA A 17 7.39 13.72 2.16
C ALA A 17 7.26 14.15 3.62
N HIS A 18 6.09 14.70 3.95
CA HIS A 18 5.80 15.11 5.32
C HIS A 18 5.51 13.93 6.26
N ARG A 19 5.13 12.77 5.72
CA ARG A 19 4.72 11.60 6.51
C ARG A 19 5.38 10.34 5.98
N LYS A 20 6.71 10.28 6.13
CA LYS A 20 7.59 9.22 5.61
C LYS A 20 7.13 7.78 5.95
N GLY A 21 6.31 7.57 6.98
CA GLY A 21 5.77 6.26 7.38
C GLY A 21 4.39 5.87 6.80
N LEU A 22 3.73 6.71 6.01
CA LEU A 22 2.32 6.48 5.64
C LEU A 22 2.13 5.30 4.67
N LEU A 23 3.01 5.16 3.68
CA LEU A 23 3.01 4.03 2.74
C LEU A 23 3.30 2.70 3.46
N PRO A 24 4.33 2.60 4.34
CA PRO A 24 4.52 1.43 5.19
C PRO A 24 3.29 1.08 6.03
N ILE A 25 2.67 2.08 6.65
CA ILE A 25 1.45 1.89 7.45
C ILE A 25 0.31 1.36 6.58
N LEU A 26 0.12 1.89 5.36
CA LEU A 26 -0.89 1.40 4.42
C LEU A 26 -0.64 -0.07 4.05
N GLY A 27 0.63 -0.44 3.81
CA GLY A 27 1.03 -1.82 3.57
C GLY A 27 0.69 -2.75 4.74
N ILE A 28 0.94 -2.31 5.98
CA ILE A 28 0.57 -3.04 7.20
C ILE A 28 -0.95 -3.23 7.29
N VAL A 29 -1.75 -2.20 6.96
CA VAL A 29 -3.21 -2.33 6.91
C VAL A 29 -3.62 -3.41 5.92
N PHE A 30 -3.04 -3.43 4.72
CA PHE A 30 -3.32 -4.48 3.72
C PHE A 30 -2.97 -5.89 4.22
N VAL A 31 -1.84 -6.05 4.91
CA VAL A 31 -1.44 -7.32 5.52
C VAL A 31 -2.44 -7.77 6.59
N ILE A 32 -2.85 -6.86 7.48
CA ILE A 32 -3.85 -7.15 8.53
C ILE A 32 -5.20 -7.48 7.90
N SER A 33 -5.64 -6.71 6.89
CA SER A 33 -6.88 -6.98 6.17
C SER A 33 -6.85 -8.34 5.47
N ASN A 34 -5.72 -8.72 4.86
CA ASN A 34 -5.56 -10.06 4.28
C ASN A 34 -5.77 -11.15 5.34
N TRP A 35 -5.14 -10.96 6.51
CA TRP A 35 -5.30 -11.89 7.62
C TRP A 35 -6.75 -11.99 8.11
N LEU A 36 -7.48 -10.87 8.22
CA LEU A 36 -8.90 -10.87 8.55
C LEU A 36 -9.75 -11.59 7.49
N ILE A 37 -9.42 -11.41 6.21
CA ILE A 37 -10.14 -12.02 5.09
C ILE A 37 -9.94 -13.55 5.06
N GLN A 38 -8.82 -14.08 5.55
CA GLN A 38 -8.62 -15.53 5.66
C GLN A 38 -9.64 -16.20 6.60
N PHE A 39 -10.23 -15.48 7.56
CA PHE A 39 -11.29 -16.01 8.42
C PHE A 39 -12.68 -16.02 7.77
N ILE A 40 -12.82 -15.42 6.58
CA ILE A 40 -14.08 -15.36 5.86
C ILE A 40 -14.09 -16.51 4.83
N PRO A 41 -14.82 -17.61 5.05
CA PRO A 41 -14.86 -18.75 4.13
C PRO A 41 -15.42 -18.40 2.73
N ALA A 42 -16.07 -17.24 2.58
CA ALA A 42 -16.54 -16.72 1.29
C ALA A 42 -15.49 -15.93 0.49
N ALA A 43 -14.27 -15.76 1.01
CA ALA A 43 -13.23 -14.97 0.35
C ALA A 43 -12.59 -15.64 -0.88
N GLY A 44 -12.79 -16.95 -1.05
CA GLY A 44 -12.42 -17.72 -2.25
C GLY A 44 -11.01 -17.43 -2.74
N TRP A 45 -10.89 -17.09 -4.03
CA TRP A 45 -9.62 -16.84 -4.73
C TRP A 45 -8.75 -15.74 -4.09
N LEU A 46 -9.37 -14.72 -3.45
CA LEU A 46 -8.62 -13.61 -2.85
C LEU A 46 -7.84 -14.07 -1.60
N ALA A 47 -8.43 -14.98 -0.82
CA ALA A 47 -7.79 -15.58 0.35
C ALA A 47 -6.78 -16.68 -0.04
N GLU A 48 -7.08 -17.48 -1.06
CA GLU A 48 -6.18 -18.54 -1.53
C GLU A 48 -4.86 -17.98 -2.07
N THR A 49 -4.94 -16.91 -2.87
CA THR A 49 -3.75 -16.29 -3.48
C THR A 49 -3.01 -15.33 -2.54
N ASN A 50 -3.62 -14.98 -1.39
CA ASN A 50 -3.09 -13.97 -0.47
C ASN A 50 -2.74 -12.66 -1.19
N LEU A 51 -3.55 -12.24 -2.17
CA LEU A 51 -3.20 -11.14 -3.06
C LEU A 51 -3.03 -9.82 -2.31
N LEU A 52 -3.85 -9.59 -1.28
CA LEU A 52 -3.74 -8.43 -0.39
C LEU A 52 -2.46 -8.45 0.44
N LEU A 53 -1.99 -9.63 0.87
CA LEU A 53 -0.71 -9.80 1.54
C LEU A 53 0.43 -9.33 0.64
N HIS A 54 0.46 -9.83 -0.61
CA HIS A 54 1.52 -9.51 -1.57
C HIS A 54 1.54 -8.01 -1.91
N LEU A 55 0.37 -7.42 -2.17
CA LEU A 55 0.25 -5.98 -2.40
C LEU A 55 0.66 -5.16 -1.18
N GLY A 56 0.25 -5.58 0.03
CA GLY A 56 0.60 -4.91 1.28
C GLY A 56 2.11 -4.91 1.54
N VAL A 57 2.77 -6.06 1.33
CA VAL A 57 4.22 -6.20 1.48
C VAL A 57 4.96 -5.34 0.44
N LEU A 58 4.52 -5.36 -0.83
CA LEU A 58 5.12 -4.53 -1.88
C LEU A 58 4.98 -3.03 -1.54
N LEU A 59 3.79 -2.59 -1.14
CA LEU A 59 3.55 -1.21 -0.71
C LEU A 59 4.40 -0.83 0.52
N ALA A 60 4.57 -1.75 1.46
CA ALA A 60 5.40 -1.51 2.63
C ALA A 60 6.88 -1.35 2.25
N ILE A 61 7.41 -2.23 1.40
CA ILE A 61 8.80 -2.16 0.92
C ILE A 61 9.02 -0.86 0.15
N VAL A 62 8.16 -0.56 -0.84
CA VAL A 62 8.24 0.69 -1.62
C VAL A 62 8.13 1.90 -0.70
N GLY A 63 7.24 1.84 0.29
CA GLY A 63 7.08 2.88 1.30
C GLY A 63 8.33 3.13 2.12
N VAL A 64 9.00 2.07 2.59
CA VAL A 64 10.26 2.18 3.34
C VAL A 64 11.37 2.74 2.46
N LEU A 65 11.47 2.27 1.21
CA LEU A 65 12.45 2.77 0.26
C LEU A 65 12.25 4.26 -0.05
N LEU A 66 10.99 4.70 -0.23
CA LEU A 66 10.66 6.11 -0.44
C LEU A 66 10.93 6.96 0.80
N ALA A 67 10.67 6.43 2.01
CA ALA A 67 10.98 7.10 3.27
C ALA A 67 12.48 7.36 3.46
N TRP A 68 13.32 6.49 2.89
CA TRP A 68 14.78 6.60 2.94
C TRP A 68 15.34 7.47 1.81
N ALA A 69 14.71 7.45 0.63
CA ALA A 69 15.15 8.21 -0.54
C ALA A 69 14.83 9.71 -0.45
N LEU A 70 13.91 10.10 0.42
CA LEU A 70 13.45 11.47 0.64
C LEU A 70 13.88 12.00 2.01
#